data_AF-A0AA37ZA81-F1
#
_entry.id   AF-A0AA37ZA81-F1
#
_cell.length_a   1.000
_cell.length_b   1.000
_cell.length_c   1.000
_cell.angle_alpha   90.00
_cell.angle_beta   90.00
_cell.angle_gamma   90.00
#
_symmetry.space_group_name_H-M   'P 1'
#
loop_
_entity.id
_entity.type
_entity.pdbx_description
1 polymer ?
#
loop_
_entity_poly.entity_id
_entity_poly.type
_entity_poly.pdbx_seq_one_letter_code
_entity_poly.pdbx_strand_id
1 'polypeptide(L)'
;MTVAILGMGPRGLSILERICALHTESAINEHMQIIIIDKNAMGVGAHSLSQPDHLLVNTVACQITLFGDATVKNAGPFRPGPCFHQWANNQGYRKVGDRYIKSETGLAIDANDYLPRRLLGEYLNWA
;
A
#
# COMPACT_ATOMS: atom_id res chain seq x y z
N MET A 1 2.84 14.27 23.17
CA MET A 1 2.76 15.06 21.91
C MET A 1 1.56 14.59 21.08
N THR A 2 0.90 15.47 20.32
CA THR A 2 -0.21 15.09 19.42
C THR A 2 0.12 15.48 17.98
N VAL A 3 -0.07 14.55 17.04
CA VAL A 3 0.15 14.75 15.60
C VAL A 3 -1.15 14.41 14.86
N ALA A 4 -1.59 15.30 13.97
CA ALA A 4 -2.71 15.05 13.09
C ALA A 4 -2.24 14.76 11.66
N ILE A 5 -2.73 13.68 11.05
CA ILE A 5 -2.50 13.32 9.65
C ILE A 5 -3.81 13.53 8.89
N LEU A 6 -3.79 14.50 7.97
CA LEU A 6 -4.92 14.82 7.09
C LEU A 6 -4.72 14.10 5.75
N GLY A 7 -5.61 13.17 5.44
CA GLY A 7 -5.51 12.27 4.31
C GLY A 7 -4.71 11.01 4.64
N MET A 8 -5.36 9.87 4.51
CA MET A 8 -4.88 8.52 4.74
C MET A 8 -4.85 7.73 3.41
N GLY A 9 -4.26 8.35 2.38
CA GLY A 9 -3.83 7.65 1.17
C GLY A 9 -2.39 7.13 1.28
N PRO A 10 -1.73 6.80 0.15
CA PRO A 10 -0.37 6.25 0.13
C PRO A 10 0.65 7.06 0.94
N ARG A 11 0.56 8.39 0.87
CA ARG A 11 1.48 9.28 1.57
C ARG A 11 1.18 9.38 3.08
N GLY A 12 -0.10 9.38 3.47
CA GLY A 12 -0.50 9.34 4.88
C GLY A 12 -0.06 8.03 5.54
N LEU A 13 -0.25 6.90 4.86
CA LEU A 13 0.27 5.60 5.25
C LEU A 13 1.79 5.62 5.43
N SER A 14 2.53 6.14 4.45
CA SER A 14 3.99 6.22 4.53
C SER A 14 4.46 7.06 5.72
N ILE A 15 3.78 8.18 6.02
CA ILE A 15 4.10 9.02 7.18
C ILE A 15 3.80 8.28 8.48
N LEU A 16 2.62 7.67 8.60
CA LEU A 16 2.23 6.91 9.79
C LEU A 16 3.22 5.77 10.07
N GLU A 17 3.57 5.03 9.02
CA GLU A 17 4.51 3.90 9.10
C GLU A 17 5.89 4.38 9.58
N ARG A 18 6.41 5.50 9.03
CA ARG A 18 7.68 6.08 9.49
C ARG A 18 7.62 6.59 10.94
N ILE A 19 6.50 7.19 11.37
CA ILE A 19 6.32 7.62 12.77
C ILE A 19 6.37 6.40 13.70
N CYS A 20 5.64 5.33 13.39
CA CYS A 20 5.65 4.12 14.20
C CYS A 20 7.05 3.45 14.25
N ALA A 21 7.72 3.37 13.10
CA ALA A 21 9.06 2.80 12.99
C ALA A 21 10.08 3.57 13.86
N LEU A 22 10.11 4.90 13.75
CA LEU A 22 11.04 5.75 14.50
C LEU A 22 10.70 5.85 15.98
N HIS A 23 9.41 5.83 16.33
CA HIS A 23 8.99 5.85 17.74
C HIS A 23 9.45 4.59 18.48
N THR A 24 9.46 3.43 17.81
CA THR A 24 9.89 2.16 18.40
C THR A 24 11.38 2.14 18.76
N GLU A 25 12.23 2.89 18.03
CA GLU A 25 13.66 3.02 18.34
C GLU A 25 13.98 4.17 19.31
N SER A 26 13.00 5.02 19.60
CA SER A 26 13.21 6.17 20.47
C SER A 26 13.37 5.71 21.93
N ALA A 27 14.45 6.15 22.58
CA ALA A 27 14.63 5.98 24.03
C ALA A 27 13.65 6.84 24.86
N ILE A 28 12.87 7.71 24.20
CA ILE A 28 11.91 8.59 24.84
C ILE A 28 10.61 7.80 25.09
N ASN A 29 10.38 7.44 26.35
CA ASN A 29 9.15 6.80 26.81
C ASN A 29 8.02 7.84 27.01
N GLU A 30 7.73 8.62 25.96
CA GLU A 30 6.66 9.61 25.96
C GLU A 30 5.50 9.15 25.07
N HIS A 31 4.28 9.32 25.58
CA HIS A 31 3.08 8.99 24.84
C HIS A 31 2.85 9.97 23.68
N MET A 32 2.74 9.43 22.46
CA MET A 32 2.37 10.17 21.26
C MET A 32 0.95 9.80 20.83
N GLN A 33 0.09 10.79 20.65
CA GLN A 33 -1.26 10.60 20.10
C GLN A 33 -1.25 10.92 18.60
N ILE A 34 -1.69 9.97 17.78
CA ILE A 34 -1.89 10.18 16.35
C ILE A 34 -3.38 10.29 16.05
N ILE A 35 -3.78 11.38 15.41
CA ILE A 35 -5.15 11.61 14.95
C ILE A 35 -5.15 11.50 13.43
N ILE A 36 -5.93 10.58 12.89
CA ILE A 36 -6.06 10.39 11.44
C ILE A 36 -7.40 10.97 10.99
N ILE A 37 -7.36 11.79 9.94
CA ILE A 37 -8.53 12.45 9.38
C ILE A 37 -8.56 12.17 7.87
N ASP A 38 -9.47 11.31 7.41
CA ASP A 38 -9.72 11.08 5.99
C ASP A 38 -11.24 11.05 5.73
N LYS A 39 -11.66 11.54 4.57
CA LYS A 39 -13.05 11.47 4.09
C LYS A 39 -13.39 10.12 3.46
N ASN A 40 -12.38 9.38 3.02
CA ASN A 40 -12.49 8.10 2.34
C ASN A 40 -12.26 6.95 3.33
N ALA A 41 -12.41 5.71 2.86
CA ALA A 41 -11.97 4.54 3.61
C ALA A 41 -10.48 4.63 3.96
N MET A 42 -10.10 4.10 5.12
CA MET A 42 -8.72 4.18 5.61
C MET A 42 -7.75 3.51 4.65
N GLY A 43 -6.64 4.18 4.34
CA GLY A 43 -5.53 3.65 3.54
C GLY A 43 -5.70 3.76 2.02
N VAL A 44 -6.93 3.74 1.50
CA VAL A 44 -7.15 3.64 0.04
C VAL A 44 -6.85 4.93 -0.72
N GLY A 45 -6.85 6.08 -0.03
CA GLY A 45 -6.72 7.39 -0.66
C GLY A 45 -7.73 7.61 -1.77
N ALA A 46 -7.26 7.87 -2.99
CA ALA A 46 -8.11 8.07 -4.17
C ALA A 46 -8.50 6.75 -4.90
N HIS A 47 -8.05 5.60 -4.39
CA HIS A 47 -8.19 4.30 -5.04
C HIS A 47 -9.30 3.48 -4.37
N SER A 48 -10.55 3.93 -4.47
CA SER A 48 -11.68 3.21 -3.88
C SER A 48 -11.75 1.76 -4.38
N LEU A 49 -12.09 0.83 -3.47
CA LEU A 49 -12.33 -0.58 -3.79
C LEU A 49 -13.46 -0.80 -4.79
N SER A 50 -14.35 0.19 -4.94
CA SER A 50 -15.48 0.15 -5.87
C SER A 50 -15.16 0.67 -7.28
N GLN A 51 -13.91 1.05 -7.57
CA GLN A 51 -13.54 1.52 -8.91
C GLN A 51 -13.67 0.41 -9.97
N PRO A 52 -14.20 0.71 -11.17
CA PRO A 52 -14.28 -0.25 -12.25
C PRO A 52 -12.91 -0.80 -12.69
N ASP A 53 -12.88 -2.09 -13.09
CA ASP A 53 -11.64 -2.80 -13.44
C ASP A 53 -10.89 -2.21 -14.64
N HIS A 54 -11.58 -1.50 -15.53
CA HIS A 54 -10.95 -0.87 -16.70
C HIS A 54 -10.14 0.38 -16.34
N LEU A 55 -10.27 0.91 -15.11
CA LEU A 55 -9.41 1.99 -14.62
C LEU A 55 -8.13 1.40 -14.06
N LEU A 56 -7.08 1.39 -14.89
CA LEU A 56 -5.78 0.84 -14.51
C LEU A 56 -4.89 1.88 -13.82
N VAL A 57 -3.92 1.41 -13.05
CA VAL A 57 -2.80 2.24 -12.60
C VAL A 57 -1.95 2.67 -13.80
N ASN A 58 -1.20 3.77 -13.67
CA ASN A 58 -0.31 4.26 -14.73
C ASN A 58 1.15 3.80 -14.56
N THR A 59 1.43 3.04 -13.51
CA THR A 59 2.75 2.50 -13.17
C THR A 59 2.64 0.98 -13.14
N VAL A 60 3.64 0.29 -13.68
CA VAL A 60 3.63 -1.19 -13.68
C VAL A 60 3.64 -1.74 -12.25
N ALA A 61 2.98 -2.88 -12.03
CA ALA A 61 2.70 -3.39 -10.70
C ALA A 61 3.96 -3.66 -9.86
N CYS A 62 5.07 -4.10 -10.46
CA CYS A 62 6.29 -4.38 -9.71
C CYS A 62 7.00 -3.13 -9.18
N GLN A 63 6.69 -1.94 -9.71
CA GLN A 63 7.30 -0.67 -9.33
C GLN A 63 6.52 0.07 -8.23
N ILE A 64 5.38 -0.47 -7.78
CA ILE A 64 4.56 0.13 -6.73
C ILE A 64 4.80 -0.65 -5.43
N THR A 65 5.21 0.03 -4.37
CA THR A 65 5.36 -0.54 -3.02
C THR A 65 5.10 0.51 -1.94
N LEU A 66 4.53 0.07 -0.80
CA LEU A 66 4.52 0.85 0.45
C LEU A 66 5.70 0.51 1.37
N PHE A 67 6.41 -0.57 1.09
CA PHE A 67 7.53 -1.04 1.90
C PHE A 67 8.83 -0.50 1.35
N GLY A 68 9.49 0.35 2.14
CA GLY A 68 10.84 0.82 1.85
C GLY A 68 11.90 -0.25 2.13
N ASP A 69 13.10 -0.02 1.61
CA ASP A 69 14.25 -0.89 1.80
C ASP A 69 15.52 -0.07 2.11
N ALA A 70 16.63 -0.78 2.27
CA ALA A 70 17.93 -0.20 2.62
C ALA A 70 18.49 0.80 1.59
N THR A 71 17.85 0.99 0.43
CA THR A 71 18.25 2.03 -0.53
C THR A 71 17.90 3.44 -0.03
N VAL A 72 16.94 3.56 0.90
CA VAL A 72 16.54 4.85 1.48
C VAL A 72 17.45 5.21 2.66
N LYS A 73 18.20 6.30 2.52
CA LYS A 73 19.13 6.77 3.57
C LYS A 73 18.39 7.41 4.73
N ASN A 74 18.91 7.22 5.95
CA ASN A 74 18.43 7.87 7.19
C ASN A 74 16.95 7.64 7.50
N ALA A 75 16.37 6.51 7.10
CA ALA A 75 14.93 6.26 7.26
C ALA A 75 14.55 5.55 8.57
N GLY A 76 15.54 5.11 9.37
CA GLY A 76 15.31 4.23 10.51
C GLY A 76 15.01 2.78 10.09
N PRO A 77 14.31 1.99 10.91
CA PRO A 77 14.08 0.58 10.63
C PRO A 77 13.03 0.43 9.53
N PHE A 78 13.18 -0.63 8.73
CA PHE A 78 12.20 -0.97 7.69
C PHE A 78 11.40 -2.19 8.10
N ARG A 79 10.08 -2.12 7.90
CA ARG A 79 9.24 -3.30 7.87
C ARG A 79 9.28 -3.87 6.45
N PRO A 80 9.80 -5.09 6.24
CA PRO A 80 9.78 -5.70 4.92
C PRO A 80 8.34 -6.04 4.52
N GLY A 81 8.07 -6.02 3.21
CA GLY A 81 6.79 -6.43 2.68
C GLY A 81 6.81 -6.52 1.16
N PRO A 82 5.77 -7.14 0.58
CA PRO A 82 5.69 -7.35 -0.86
C PRO A 82 5.39 -6.04 -1.59
N CYS A 83 5.97 -5.88 -2.77
CA CYS A 83 5.47 -4.88 -3.72
C CYS A 83 4.07 -5.27 -4.21
N PHE A 84 3.38 -4.36 -4.87
CA PHE A 84 2.00 -4.54 -5.30
C PHE A 84 1.81 -5.77 -6.21
N HIS A 85 2.74 -6.02 -7.13
CA HIS A 85 2.79 -7.22 -7.96
C HIS A 85 2.86 -8.52 -7.13
N GLN A 86 3.79 -8.58 -6.18
CA GLN A 86 4.00 -9.74 -5.33
C GLN A 86 2.79 -9.98 -4.44
N TRP A 87 2.25 -8.90 -3.86
CA TRP A 87 1.06 -8.94 -3.03
C TRP A 87 -0.13 -9.50 -3.80
N ALA A 88 -0.38 -9.03 -5.03
CA ALA A 88 -1.52 -9.49 -5.82
C ALA A 88 -1.44 -10.99 -6.11
N ASN A 89 -0.25 -11.49 -6.49
CA ASN A 89 -0.02 -12.93 -6.67
C ASN A 89 -0.20 -13.71 -5.35
N ASN A 90 0.32 -13.20 -4.23
CA ASN A 90 0.20 -13.84 -2.92
C ASN A 90 -1.26 -13.88 -2.42
N GLN A 91 -2.09 -12.91 -2.81
CA GLN A 91 -3.52 -12.86 -2.52
C GLN A 91 -4.37 -13.76 -3.43
N GLY A 92 -3.74 -14.48 -4.37
CA GLY A 92 -4.39 -15.39 -5.30
C GLY A 92 -5.00 -14.73 -6.53
N TYR A 93 -4.68 -13.47 -6.81
CA TYR A 93 -5.10 -12.83 -8.06
C TYR A 93 -4.38 -13.45 -9.27
N ARG A 94 -5.15 -13.71 -10.32
CA ARG A 94 -4.71 -14.24 -11.61
C ARG A 94 -5.28 -13.40 -12.75
N LYS A 95 -4.56 -13.41 -13.87
CA LYS A 95 -5.01 -12.83 -15.14
C LYS A 95 -5.81 -13.88 -15.90
N VAL A 96 -7.10 -13.60 -16.11
CA VAL A 96 -8.05 -14.46 -16.83
C VAL A 96 -8.68 -13.61 -17.94
N GLY A 97 -8.19 -13.79 -19.17
CA GLY A 97 -8.45 -12.85 -20.25
C GLY A 97 -7.92 -11.45 -19.88
N ASP A 98 -8.76 -10.43 -19.99
CA ASP A 98 -8.42 -9.04 -19.65
C ASP A 98 -8.76 -8.66 -18.19
N ARG A 99 -9.07 -9.64 -17.35
CA ARG A 99 -9.50 -9.42 -15.97
C ARG A 99 -8.48 -9.92 -14.97
N TYR A 100 -8.41 -9.23 -13.83
CA TYR A 100 -7.61 -9.63 -12.67
C TYR A 100 -8.53 -10.03 -11.52
N ILE A 101 -8.68 -11.34 -11.32
CA ILE A 101 -9.62 -11.93 -10.37
C ILE A 101 -8.91 -12.96 -9.50
N LYS A 102 -9.42 -13.18 -8.28
CA LYS A 102 -8.95 -14.32 -7.47
C LYS A 102 -9.42 -15.61 -8.12
N SER A 103 -8.49 -16.50 -8.44
CA SER A 103 -8.77 -17.72 -9.18
C SER A 103 -7.65 -18.75 -8.99
N GLU A 104 -8.01 -20.03 -8.98
CA GLU A 104 -7.05 -21.13 -9.02
C GLU A 104 -6.49 -21.35 -10.44
N THR A 105 -7.21 -20.88 -11.46
CA THR A 105 -6.84 -20.96 -12.88
C THR A 105 -6.50 -19.58 -13.45
N GLY A 106 -5.75 -19.53 -14.55
CA GLY A 106 -5.30 -18.30 -15.19
C GLY A 106 -3.80 -18.08 -15.07
N LEU A 107 -3.30 -17.03 -15.73
CA LEU A 107 -1.89 -16.69 -15.70
C LEU A 107 -1.54 -15.99 -14.39
N ALA A 108 -0.33 -16.20 -13.90
CA ALA A 108 0.24 -15.34 -12.86
C ALA A 108 0.26 -13.89 -13.35
N ILE A 109 0.10 -12.93 -12.43
CA ILE A 109 0.23 -11.52 -12.79
C ILE A 109 1.69 -11.26 -13.18
N ASP A 110 1.88 -10.67 -14.35
CA ASP A 110 3.21 -10.31 -14.85
C ASP A 110 3.75 -9.08 -14.10
N ALA A 111 5.07 -9.00 -13.95
CA ALA A 111 5.71 -7.86 -13.28
C ALA A 111 5.35 -6.52 -13.93
N ASN A 112 5.16 -6.52 -15.26
CA ASN A 112 4.86 -5.34 -16.07
C ASN A 112 3.36 -5.13 -16.31
N ASP A 113 2.48 -5.92 -15.70
CA ASP A 113 1.04 -5.70 -15.82
C ASP A 113 0.62 -4.37 -15.15
N TYR A 114 -0.32 -3.69 -15.78
CA TYR A 114 -1.03 -2.55 -15.21
C TYR A 114 -2.32 -3.03 -14.57
N LEU A 115 -2.35 -3.10 -13.24
CA LEU A 115 -3.48 -3.63 -12.49
C LEU A 115 -4.60 -2.58 -12.28
N PRO A 116 -5.85 -3.02 -12.05
CA PRO A 116 -6.94 -2.13 -11.71
C PRO A 116 -6.64 -1.28 -10.47
N ARG A 117 -7.07 -0.02 -10.49
CA ARG A 117 -6.89 0.90 -9.36
C ARG A 117 -7.60 0.42 -8.10
N ARG A 118 -8.71 -0.32 -8.20
CA ARG A 118 -9.35 -0.94 -7.03
C ARG A 118 -8.43 -1.94 -6.31
N LEU A 119 -7.59 -2.69 -7.05
CA LEU A 119 -6.61 -3.60 -6.46
C LEU A 119 -5.51 -2.83 -5.74
N LEU A 120 -5.11 -1.65 -6.27
CA LEU A 120 -4.21 -0.76 -5.55
C LEU A 120 -4.85 -0.29 -4.25
N GLY A 121 -6.14 0.05 -4.26
CA GLY A 121 -6.92 0.33 -3.05
C GLY A 121 -6.87 -0.79 -2.02
N GLU A 122 -7.09 -2.03 -2.45
CA GLU A 122 -6.98 -3.23 -1.59
C GLU A 122 -5.57 -3.40 -1.02
N TYR A 123 -4.52 -3.21 -1.83
CA TYR A 123 -3.13 -3.29 -1.38
C TYR A 123 -2.82 -2.24 -0.31
N LEU A 124 -3.24 -1.00 -0.52
CA LEU A 124 -3.01 0.10 0.41
C LEU A 124 -3.81 -0.05 1.72
N ASN A 125 -5.00 -0.64 1.66
CA ASN A 125 -5.80 -0.92 2.85
C ASN A 125 -5.25 -2.11 3.66
N TRP A 126 -4.58 -3.05 2.99
CA TRP A 126 -3.97 -4.23 3.61
C TRP A 126 -2.63 -3.93 4.30
N ALA A 127 -1.81 -3.06 3.70
CA ALA A 127 -0.44 -2.76 4.15
C ALA A 127 -0.41 -1.96 5.46
#